data_AF-A0A9D1WS43-F1
#
_entry.id   AF-A0A9D1WS43-F1
#
_cell.length_a   1.000
_cell.length_b   1.000
_cell.length_c   1.000
_cell.angle_alpha   90.00
_cell.angle_beta   90.00
_cell.angle_gamma   90.00
#
_symmetry.space_group_name_H-M   'P 1'
#
loop_
_entity.id
_entity.type
_entity.pdbx_description
1 polymer ?
#
loop_
_entity_poly.entity_id
_entity_poly.type
_entity_poly.pdbx_seq_one_letter_code
_entity_poly.pdbx_strand_id
1 'polypeptide(L)'
;ATVLEKQGSAPRGPGAKMLISPEGRLYGTIGGGSCEAAAAAAAPQVLASRQAQVHTFRMDGSDPKDAGMICGGALTVLLDPLA
;
A
#
# COMPACT_ATOMS: atom_id res chain seq x y z
N ALA A 1 -7.48 -0.18 -1.32
CA ALA A 1 -6.14 -0.61 -1.76
C ALA A 1 -6.16 -2.09 -2.18
N THR A 2 -5.61 -2.43 -3.34
CA THR A 2 -5.49 -3.81 -3.84
C THR A 2 -4.06 -4.06 -4.31
N VAL A 3 -3.42 -5.14 -3.88
CA VAL A 3 -2.12 -5.57 -4.42
C VAL A 3 -2.33 -6.10 -5.84
N LEU A 4 -1.66 -5.48 -6.81
CA LEU A 4 -1.62 -5.91 -8.20
C LEU A 4 -0.47 -6.88 -8.45
N GLU A 5 0.71 -6.56 -7.92
CA GLU A 5 1.93 -7.34 -8.15
C GLU A 5 2.77 -7.45 -6.89
N LYS A 6 3.52 -8.54 -6.81
CA LYS A 6 4.47 -8.83 -5.73
C LYS A 6 5.80 -9.22 -6.33
N GLN A 7 6.86 -8.59 -5.85
CA GLN A 7 8.24 -8.90 -6.21
C GLN A 7 9.01 -9.29 -4.96
N GLY A 8 9.91 -10.28 -5.09
CA GLY A 8 10.73 -10.76 -3.98
C GLY A 8 9.91 -11.33 -2.81
N SER A 9 10.42 -11.11 -1.61
CA SER A 9 9.90 -11.70 -0.37
C SER A 9 8.86 -10.83 0.34
N ALA A 10 8.17 -9.95 -0.42
CA ALA A 10 7.06 -9.17 0.11
C ALA A 10 5.95 -10.06 0.72
N PRO A 11 5.32 -9.62 1.83
CA PRO A 11 4.53 -10.49 2.73
C PRO A 11 3.14 -10.85 2.20
N ARG A 12 2.54 -10.04 1.32
CA ARG A 12 1.22 -10.33 0.71
C ARG A 12 1.33 -10.38 -0.81
N GLY A 13 0.51 -11.21 -1.43
CA GLY A 13 0.48 -11.39 -2.88
C GLY A 13 -0.64 -10.63 -3.58
N PRO A 14 -0.67 -10.68 -4.93
CA PRO A 14 -1.75 -10.13 -5.74
C PRO A 14 -3.13 -10.55 -5.23
N GLY A 15 -4.08 -9.63 -5.26
CA GLY A 15 -5.44 -9.84 -4.78
C GLY A 15 -5.64 -9.56 -3.29
N ALA A 16 -4.58 -9.38 -2.49
CA ALA A 16 -4.72 -8.86 -1.12
C ALA A 16 -5.34 -7.45 -1.14
N LYS A 17 -6.25 -7.18 -0.22
CA LYS A 17 -7.01 -5.94 -0.15
C LYS A 17 -6.98 -5.33 1.25
N MET A 18 -7.04 -4.00 1.28
CA MET A 18 -7.21 -3.20 2.47
C MET A 18 -8.17 -2.05 2.16
N LEU A 19 -9.11 -1.79 3.07
CA LEU A 19 -9.97 -0.61 3.03
C LEU A 19 -9.39 0.47 3.93
N ILE A 20 -9.55 1.72 3.52
CA ILE A 20 -9.12 2.92 4.24
C ILE A 20 -10.36 3.78 4.39
N SER A 21 -10.81 4.01 5.62
CA SER A 21 -11.95 4.89 5.87
C SER A 21 -11.55 6.36 5.74
N PRO A 22 -12.52 7.29 5.55
CA PRO A 22 -12.25 8.74 5.57
C PRO A 22 -11.57 9.22 6.85
N GLU A 23 -11.83 8.55 7.97
CA GLU A 23 -11.21 8.81 9.28
C GLU A 23 -9.80 8.18 9.42
N GLY A 24 -9.28 7.58 8.35
CA GLY A 24 -7.96 6.92 8.32
C GLY A 24 -7.94 5.52 8.94
N ARG A 25 -9.11 4.92 9.23
CA ARG A 25 -9.17 3.58 9.82
C ARG A 25 -8.89 2.51 8.76
N LEU A 26 -8.03 1.56 9.09
CA LEU A 26 -7.61 0.49 8.19
C LEU A 26 -8.37 -0.80 8.49
N TYR A 27 -8.83 -1.48 7.44
CA TYR A 27 -9.46 -2.81 7.53
C TYR A 27 -8.81 -3.76 6.53
N GLY A 28 -8.28 -4.88 7.03
CA GLY A 28 -7.45 -5.79 6.24
C GLY A 28 -6.01 -5.32 6.14
N THR A 29 -5.20 -6.03 5.36
CA THR A 29 -3.76 -5.76 5.19
C THR A 29 -3.33 -6.08 3.77
N ILE A 30 -2.51 -5.20 3.20
CA ILE A 30 -1.86 -5.39 1.89
C ILE A 30 -0.37 -5.70 2.03
N GLY A 31 0.18 -5.74 3.24
CA GLY A 31 1.61 -5.98 3.43
C GLY A 31 2.10 -5.80 4.86
N GLY A 32 1.42 -5.02 5.69
CA GLY A 32 1.92 -4.65 7.02
C GLY A 32 2.88 -3.45 6.98
N GLY A 33 2.90 -2.67 8.06
CA GLY A 33 3.94 -1.68 8.31
C GLY A 33 3.89 -0.46 7.39
N SER A 34 5.00 -0.15 6.70
CA SER A 34 5.17 1.08 5.93
C SER A 34 4.29 1.16 4.69
N CYS A 35 3.98 0.02 4.05
CA CYS A 35 3.10 -0.03 2.89
C CYS A 35 1.68 0.48 3.23
N GLU A 36 1.18 0.13 4.42
CA GLU A 36 -0.15 0.53 4.88
C GLU A 36 -0.18 2.00 5.27
N ALA A 37 0.87 2.48 5.95
CA ALA A 37 1.03 3.89 6.28
C ALA A 37 1.10 4.77 5.03
N ALA A 38 1.85 4.34 4.01
CA ALA A 38 1.97 5.07 2.75
C ALA A 38 0.66 5.07 1.96
N ALA A 39 -0.04 3.93 1.90
CA ALA A 39 -1.37 3.86 1.29
C ALA A 39 -2.39 4.76 2.02
N ALA A 40 -2.35 4.80 3.35
CA ALA A 40 -3.20 5.68 4.17
C ALA A 40 -2.89 7.16 3.93
N ALA A 41 -1.62 7.52 3.80
CA ALA A 41 -1.20 8.90 3.51
C ALA A 41 -1.62 9.38 2.11
N ALA A 42 -1.67 8.48 1.12
CA ALA A 42 -2.10 8.80 -0.23
C ALA A 42 -3.64 8.83 -0.41
N ALA A 43 -4.38 8.18 0.51
CA ALA A 43 -5.84 8.04 0.40
C ALA A 43 -6.62 9.36 0.29
N PRO A 44 -6.32 10.43 1.06
CA PRO A 44 -7.04 11.70 0.96
C PRO A 44 -6.98 12.31 -0.44
N GLN A 45 -5.83 12.22 -1.11
CA GLN A 45 -5.65 12.74 -2.47
C GLN A 45 -6.46 11.93 -3.48
N VAL A 46 -6.46 10.60 -3.37
CA VAL A 46 -7.23 9.68 -4.24
C VAL A 46 -8.74 9.91 -4.08
N LEU A 47 -9.20 10.12 -2.84
CA LEU A 47 -10.60 10.45 -2.56
C LEU A 47 -11.00 11.82 -3.14
N ALA A 48 -10.14 12.83 -2.98
CA ALA A 48 -10.41 14.18 -3.49
C ALA A 48 -10.41 14.24 -5.02
N SER A 49 -9.48 13.55 -5.68
CA SER A 49 -9.39 13.53 -7.14
C SER A 49 -10.43 12.61 -7.80
N ARG A 50 -11.00 11.66 -7.03
CA ARG A 50 -11.84 10.56 -7.55
C ARG A 50 -11.15 9.76 -8.67
N GLN A 51 -9.82 9.74 -8.68
CA GLN A 51 -9.02 9.03 -9.68
C GLN A 51 -8.21 7.94 -8.99
N ALA A 52 -8.32 6.72 -9.50
CA ALA A 52 -7.51 5.62 -9.04
C ALA A 52 -6.02 5.88 -9.34
N GLN A 53 -5.16 5.46 -8.42
CA GLN A 53 -3.71 5.63 -8.53
C GLN A 53 -3.00 4.31 -8.26
N VAL A 54 -1.91 4.06 -8.99
CA VAL A 54 -1.04 2.91 -8.78
C VAL A 54 0.25 3.37 -8.13
N HIS A 55 0.62 2.72 -7.03
CA HIS A 55 1.80 3.01 -6.24
C HIS A 55 2.67 1.75 -6.11
N THR A 56 3.98 1.90 -6.28
CA THR A 56 4.95 0.82 -6.02
C THR A 56 5.68 1.10 -4.72
N PHE A 57 5.50 0.22 -3.74
CA PHE A 57 6.15 0.28 -2.43
C PHE A 57 7.30 -0.70 -2.39
N ARG A 58 8.53 -0.21 -2.18
CA ARG A 58 9.73 -1.05 -2.05
C ARG A 58 10.03 -1.28 -0.57
N MET A 59 10.29 -2.52 -0.19
CA MET A 59 10.61 -2.98 1.17
C MET A 59 11.99 -3.66 1.18
N ASP A 60 12.91 -3.11 0.38
CA ASP A 60 14.30 -3.58 0.21
C ASP A 60 15.30 -2.72 1.00
N GLY A 61 14.82 -1.77 1.82
CA GLY A 61 15.65 -0.84 2.58
C GLY A 61 16.28 0.27 1.75
N SER A 62 15.84 0.45 0.49
CA SER A 62 16.26 1.60 -0.33
C SER A 62 15.67 2.93 0.13
N ASP A 63 14.51 2.91 0.81
CA ASP A 63 13.96 4.08 1.50
C ASP A 63 14.54 4.15 2.94
N PRO A 64 15.18 5.28 3.33
CA PRO A 64 15.64 5.50 4.70
C PRO A 64 14.55 5.32 5.77
N LYS A 65 13.27 5.50 5.41
CA LYS A 65 12.11 5.29 6.28
C LYS A 65 11.77 3.82 6.51
N ASP A 66 12.29 2.93 5.68
CA ASP A 66 12.06 1.48 5.70
C ASP A 66 13.21 0.69 6.36
N ALA A 67 14.16 1.37 7.00
CA ALA A 67 15.39 0.81 7.57
C ALA A 67 15.19 -0.31 8.63
N GLY A 68 13.95 -0.59 9.05
CA GLY A 68 13.61 -1.63 10.03
C GLY A 68 12.77 -2.80 9.50
N MET A 69 12.26 -2.76 8.26
CA MET A 69 11.37 -3.79 7.71
C MET A 69 11.85 -4.24 6.32
N ILE A 70 12.97 -4.95 6.31
CA ILE A 70 13.54 -5.51 5.08
C ILE A 70 12.88 -6.87 4.82
N CYS A 71 11.69 -6.85 4.23
CA CYS A 71 11.11 -8.07 3.66
C CYS A 71 11.81 -8.46 2.35
N GLY A 72 12.62 -7.58 1.74
CA GLY A 72 13.42 -7.89 0.54
C GLY A 72 12.57 -8.01 -0.72
N GLY A 73 11.64 -7.08 -0.93
CA GLY A 73 10.71 -7.14 -2.06
C GLY A 73 10.00 -5.83 -2.35
N ALA A 74 9.02 -5.86 -3.24
CA ALA A 74 8.19 -4.72 -3.58
C ALA A 74 6.73 -5.14 -3.84
N LEU A 75 5.80 -4.20 -3.62
CA LEU A 75 4.38 -4.35 -3.90
C LEU A 75 3.91 -3.24 -4.82
N THR A 76 3.25 -3.61 -5.92
CA THR A 76 2.49 -2.66 -6.73
C THR A 76 1.04 -2.70 -6.26
N VAL A 77 0.49 -1.56 -5.88
CA VAL A 77 -0.81 -1.44 -5.21
C VAL A 77 -1.67 -0.41 -5.94
N LEU A 78 -2.91 -0.81 -6.23
CA LEU A 78 -3.97 0.07 -6.71
C LEU A 78 -4.69 0.70 -5.51
N LEU A 79 -4.70 2.03 -5.44
CA LEU A 79 -5.61 2.81 -4.63
C LEU A 79 -6.78 3.25 -5.50
N ASP A 80 -7.95 2.68 -5.22
CA ASP A 80 -9.18 2.91 -5.96
C ASP A 80 -10.20 3.57 -5.02
N PRO A 81 -10.69 4.79 -5.31
CA PRO A 81 -11.70 5.43 -4.51
C PRO A 81 -13.04 4.72 -4.70
N LEU A 82 -13.52 4.05 -3.66
CA LEU A 82 -14.86 3.46 -3.68
C LEU A 82 -15.91 4.58 -3.64
N ALA A 83 -16.99 4.36 -4.40
CA ALA A 83 -18.02 5.36 -4.72
C ALA A 83 -18.60 6.07 -3.50
#